data_AF-A0A937UM97-F1
#
_entry.id   AF-A0A937UM97-F1
#
_cell.length_a   1.000
_cell.length_b   1.000
_cell.length_c   1.000
_cell.angle_alpha   90.00
_cell.angle_beta   90.00
_cell.angle_gamma   90.00
#
_symmetry.space_group_name_H-M   'P 1'
#
loop_
_entity.id
_entity.type
_entity.pdbx_description
1 polymer ?
#
loop_
_entity_poly.entity_id
_entity_poly.type
_entity_poly.pdbx_seq_one_letter_code
_entity_poly.pdbx_strand_id
1 'polypeptide(L)'
;MKLQLSNAQVGSEWKREVERRVGRKMADCYQCGKCSAGCPTAYEMFHPIHAMVRLVQLGRKEAALQSRSQWVCVACEACSTRCPKDVDPARLMTVLREMAQEEGCVNANESDIYDFHRSFLASVRMFGRVYEMGLVASYKMKSPLRRGFQDLVTALHMRKRGKPGFLWHKVQNVAAIRRIYDRTKLQRPADRNPD
;
A
#
# COMPACT_ATOMS: atom_id res chain seq x y z
N MET A 1 10.06 -19.76 21.02
CA MET A 1 10.43 -19.47 19.61
C MET A 1 11.91 -19.09 19.58
N LYS A 2 12.78 -19.91 18.97
CA LYS A 2 14.23 -19.58 18.84
C LYS A 2 14.42 -18.67 17.61
N LEU A 3 14.91 -17.46 17.83
CA LEU A 3 15.35 -16.57 16.75
C LEU A 3 16.77 -16.98 16.34
N GLN A 4 16.93 -17.52 15.13
CA GLN A 4 18.24 -17.71 14.52
C GLN A 4 18.61 -16.43 13.78
N LEU A 5 19.76 -15.85 14.16
CA LEU A 5 20.32 -14.65 13.54
C LEU A 5 21.66 -15.04 12.93
N SER A 6 21.83 -14.83 11.62
CA SER A 6 23.12 -14.98 10.95
C SER A 6 23.58 -13.65 10.35
N ASN A 7 24.90 -13.45 10.26
CA ASN A 7 25.47 -12.26 9.63
C ASN A 7 25.07 -12.15 8.14
N ALA A 8 24.84 -13.28 7.48
CA ALA A 8 24.33 -13.33 6.11
C ALA A 8 22.91 -12.75 5.99
N GLN A 9 22.05 -12.96 6.98
CA GLN A 9 20.70 -12.39 7.00
C GLN A 9 20.73 -10.87 7.22
N VAL A 10 21.49 -10.40 8.21
CA VAL A 10 21.59 -8.96 8.57
C VAL A 10 22.27 -8.14 7.46
N GLY A 11 23.20 -8.75 6.72
CA GLY A 11 23.90 -8.16 5.57
C GLY A 11 23.27 -8.47 4.20
N SER A 12 22.05 -8.99 4.17
CA SER A 12 21.40 -9.47 2.94
C SER A 12 21.26 -8.41 1.84
N GLU A 13 21.32 -8.85 0.59
CA GLU A 13 21.03 -8.02 -0.59
C GLU A 13 19.64 -7.39 -0.50
N TRP A 14 18.66 -8.13 0.00
CA TRP A 14 17.29 -7.65 0.20
C TRP A 14 17.23 -6.38 1.07
N LYS A 15 17.95 -6.35 2.20
CA LYS A 15 18.01 -5.16 3.04
C LYS A 15 18.59 -3.96 2.27
N ARG A 16 19.66 -4.17 1.50
CA ARG A 16 20.29 -3.10 0.70
C ARG A 16 19.33 -2.57 -0.35
N GLU A 17 18.54 -3.45 -0.96
CA GLU A 17 17.51 -3.06 -1.93
C GLU A 17 16.40 -2.22 -1.27
N VAL A 18 15.94 -2.61 -0.08
CA VAL A 18 14.98 -1.81 0.70
C VAL A 18 15.57 -0.44 1.02
N GLU A 19 16.80 -0.39 1.55
CA GLU A 19 17.49 0.88 1.87
C GLU A 19 17.67 1.76 0.63
N ARG A 20 17.94 1.18 -0.54
CA ARG A 20 18.05 1.90 -1.82
C ARG A 20 16.72 2.53 -2.25
N ARG A 21 15.61 1.79 -2.11
CA ARG A 21 14.26 2.29 -2.47
C ARG A 21 13.72 3.33 -1.48
N VAL A 22 14.08 3.20 -0.21
CA VAL A 22 13.73 4.17 0.84
C VAL A 22 14.63 5.41 0.76
N GLY A 23 15.90 5.24 0.37
CA GLY A 23 16.90 6.29 0.36
C GLY A 23 17.52 6.57 1.74
N ARG A 24 17.28 5.70 2.73
CA ARG A 24 17.77 5.83 4.12
C ARG A 24 18.31 4.50 4.62
N LYS A 25 19.30 4.55 5.52
CA LYS A 25 19.86 3.36 6.16
C LYS A 25 18.97 2.93 7.32
N MET A 26 18.50 1.69 7.30
CA MET A 26 17.69 1.16 8.39
C MET A 26 18.53 0.96 9.65
N ALA A 27 19.85 0.79 9.52
CA ALA A 27 20.78 0.65 10.63
C ALA A 27 20.78 1.86 11.59
N ASP A 28 20.40 3.05 11.13
CA ASP A 28 20.39 4.26 11.97
C ASP A 28 19.25 4.25 13.01
N CYS A 29 18.26 3.36 12.85
CA CYS A 29 17.15 3.23 13.77
C CYS A 29 17.57 2.51 15.07
N TYR A 30 17.57 3.24 16.17
CA TYR A 30 17.81 2.74 17.52
C TYR A 30 16.55 2.27 18.29
N GLN A 31 15.42 2.04 17.60
CA GLN A 31 14.20 1.47 18.18
C GLN A 31 13.49 2.27 19.31
N CYS A 32 13.50 3.60 19.27
CA CYS A 32 12.79 4.43 20.29
C CYS A 32 11.25 4.30 20.33
N GLY A 33 10.61 3.67 19.34
CA GLY A 33 9.16 3.45 19.30
C GLY A 33 8.28 4.67 18.99
N LYS A 34 8.80 5.90 18.88
CA LYS A 34 8.00 7.12 18.60
C LYS A 34 7.09 7.00 17.37
N CYS A 35 7.58 6.37 16.31
CA CYS A 35 6.81 6.15 15.09
C CYS A 35 5.54 5.32 15.35
N SER A 36 5.63 4.29 16.19
CA SER A 36 4.49 3.44 16.53
C SER A 36 3.54 4.13 17.50
N ALA A 37 4.07 4.82 18.51
CA ALA A 37 3.24 5.57 19.46
C ALA A 37 2.45 6.71 18.79
N GLY A 38 3.00 7.35 17.76
CA GLY A 38 2.34 8.43 17.02
C GLY A 38 1.47 7.98 15.85
N CYS A 39 1.37 6.67 15.57
CA CYS A 39 0.62 6.19 14.42
C CYS A 39 -0.88 6.11 14.74
N PRO A 40 -1.76 6.81 13.98
CA PRO A 40 -3.20 6.80 14.25
C PRO A 40 -3.83 5.43 13.99
N THR A 41 -3.24 4.59 13.13
CA THR A 41 -3.75 3.26 12.78
C THR A 41 -2.95 2.13 13.44
N ALA A 42 -2.15 2.42 14.48
CA ALA A 42 -1.34 1.43 15.18
C ALA A 42 -2.15 0.26 15.72
N TYR A 43 -3.40 0.51 16.14
CA TYR A 43 -4.28 -0.51 16.74
C TYR A 43 -4.73 -1.60 15.75
N GLU A 44 -4.64 -1.36 14.44
CA GLU A 44 -4.95 -2.34 13.39
C GLU A 44 -3.70 -3.04 12.83
N MET A 45 -2.51 -2.56 13.21
CA MET A 45 -1.24 -3.08 12.71
C MET A 45 -0.85 -4.37 13.44
N PHE A 46 -0.47 -5.40 12.68
CA PHE A 46 0.05 -6.64 13.26
C PHE A 46 1.44 -6.44 13.88
N HIS A 47 2.36 -5.84 13.11
CA HIS A 47 3.63 -5.36 13.62
C HIS A 47 3.58 -3.84 13.80
N PRO A 48 3.95 -3.30 14.96
CA PRO A 48 4.12 -1.86 15.10
C PRO A 48 5.24 -1.36 14.18
N ILE A 49 5.15 -0.10 13.75
CA ILE A 49 6.09 0.50 12.77
C ILE A 49 7.58 0.29 13.13
N HIS A 50 8.00 0.49 14.39
CA HIS A 50 9.40 0.28 14.78
C HIS A 50 9.83 -1.18 14.61
N ALA A 51 8.93 -2.13 14.86
CA ALA A 51 9.18 -3.55 14.60
C ALA A 51 9.28 -3.86 13.10
N MET A 52 8.52 -3.18 12.24
CA MET A 52 8.71 -3.29 10.79
C MET A 52 10.11 -2.84 10.36
N VAL A 53 10.60 -1.72 10.90
CA VAL A 53 12.01 -1.29 10.69
C VAL A 53 12.97 -2.36 11.21
N ARG A 54 12.70 -2.96 12.38
CA ARG A 54 13.53 -4.00 12.97
C ARG A 54 13.58 -5.27 12.11
N LEU A 55 12.47 -5.70 11.52
CA LEU A 55 12.43 -6.85 10.61
C LEU A 55 13.38 -6.62 9.43
N VAL A 56 13.39 -5.40 8.89
CA VAL A 56 14.30 -5.03 7.79
C VAL A 56 15.75 -5.00 8.25
N GLN A 57 16.04 -4.42 9.42
CA GLN A 57 17.38 -4.43 10.01
C GLN A 57 17.95 -5.84 10.16
N LEU A 58 17.09 -6.80 10.51
CA LEU A 58 17.43 -8.20 10.72
C LEU A 58 17.36 -9.04 9.44
N GLY A 59 17.03 -8.45 8.29
CA GLY A 59 16.91 -9.18 7.02
C GLY A 59 15.75 -10.19 6.99
N ARG A 60 14.71 -10.00 7.81
CA ARG A 60 13.55 -10.90 7.91
C ARG A 60 12.51 -10.59 6.84
N LYS A 61 12.89 -10.86 5.59
CA LYS A 61 12.12 -10.56 4.39
C LYS A 61 10.69 -11.06 4.46
N GLU A 62 10.49 -12.35 4.71
CA GLU A 62 9.17 -12.99 4.65
C GLU A 62 8.23 -12.37 5.68
N ALA A 63 8.71 -12.19 6.91
CA ALA A 63 7.94 -11.59 7.99
C ALA A 63 7.56 -10.12 7.71
N ALA A 64 8.44 -9.36 7.04
CA ALA A 64 8.15 -7.99 6.63
C ALA A 64 7.11 -7.95 5.49
N LEU A 65 7.31 -8.73 4.43
CA LEU A 65 6.45 -8.72 3.24
C LEU A 65 5.06 -9.32 3.47
N GLN A 66 4.92 -10.27 4.41
CA GLN A 66 3.63 -10.88 4.75
C GLN A 66 2.80 -10.09 5.78
N SER A 67 3.40 -9.09 6.43
CA SER A 67 2.72 -8.34 7.48
C SER A 67 1.50 -7.59 6.95
N ARG A 68 0.42 -7.57 7.73
CA ARG A 68 -0.75 -6.72 7.46
C ARG A 68 -0.43 -5.22 7.60
N SER A 69 0.62 -4.87 8.36
CA SER A 69 0.91 -3.48 8.73
C SER A 69 1.12 -2.56 7.54
N GLN A 70 1.79 -3.01 6.47
CA GLN A 70 1.94 -2.19 5.25
C GLN A 70 0.63 -1.94 4.52
N TRP A 71 -0.39 -2.78 4.68
CA TRP A 71 -1.69 -2.61 4.03
C TRP A 71 -2.61 -1.66 4.83
N VAL A 72 -2.46 -1.64 6.15
CA VAL A 72 -3.18 -0.73 7.07
C VAL A 72 -2.58 0.69 7.07
N CYS A 73 -1.32 0.84 6.66
CA CYS A 73 -0.66 2.14 6.62
C CYS A 73 -1.37 3.11 5.65
N VAL A 74 -1.85 4.24 6.19
CA VAL A 74 -2.54 5.30 5.41
C VAL A 74 -1.59 6.37 4.84
N ALA A 75 -0.27 6.16 4.93
CA ALA A 75 0.76 7.08 4.43
C ALA A 75 0.58 8.54 4.90
N CYS A 76 0.24 8.74 6.19
CA CYS A 76 0.04 10.07 6.76
C CYS A 76 1.34 10.81 7.14
N GLU A 77 2.51 10.20 6.94
CA GLU A 77 3.85 10.79 7.18
C GLU A 77 4.17 11.22 8.64
N ALA A 78 3.27 11.00 9.60
CA ALA A 78 3.47 11.37 11.00
C ALA A 78 4.69 10.68 11.63
N CYS A 79 4.93 9.41 11.27
CA CYS A 79 6.05 8.63 11.79
C CYS A 79 7.41 9.11 11.27
N SER A 80 7.49 9.52 10.00
CA SER A 80 8.72 10.04 9.38
C SER A 80 9.06 11.42 9.93
N THR A 81 8.07 12.32 10.00
CA THR A 81 8.25 13.69 10.50
C THR A 81 8.77 13.75 11.95
N ARG A 82 8.37 12.77 12.79
CA ARG A 82 8.75 12.73 14.21
C ARG A 82 10.00 11.90 14.48
N CYS A 83 10.62 11.31 13.45
CA CYS A 83 11.75 10.42 13.62
C CYS A 83 13.02 11.20 13.96
N PRO A 84 13.64 10.99 15.14
CA PRO A 84 14.87 11.69 15.51
C PRO A 84 16.11 11.21 14.73
N LYS A 85 15.98 10.10 13.99
CA LYS A 85 17.06 9.48 13.22
C LYS A 85 16.82 9.54 11.70
N ASP A 86 15.74 10.17 11.27
CA ASP A 86 15.42 10.39 9.85
C ASP A 86 15.46 9.10 8.99
N VAL A 87 14.99 7.98 9.54
CA VAL A 87 14.96 6.66 8.84
C VAL A 87 13.72 6.43 7.96
N ASP A 88 12.89 7.47 7.81
CA ASP A 88 11.68 7.49 6.98
C ASP A 88 10.79 6.21 7.01
N PRO A 89 10.13 5.91 8.15
CA PRO A 89 9.28 4.73 8.26
C PRO A 89 8.06 4.77 7.34
N ALA A 90 7.52 5.94 6.97
CA ALA A 90 6.38 6.04 6.05
C ALA A 90 6.75 5.54 4.65
N ARG A 91 7.92 5.99 4.14
CA ARG A 91 8.48 5.48 2.88
C ARG A 91 8.77 3.99 2.95
N LEU A 92 9.31 3.51 4.08
CA LEU A 92 9.54 2.07 4.28
C LEU A 92 8.25 1.26 4.11
N MET A 93 7.14 1.67 4.72
CA MET A 93 5.86 0.95 4.59
C MET A 93 5.37 0.90 3.14
N THR A 94 5.58 1.99 2.38
CA THR A 94 5.26 2.03 0.95
C THR A 94 6.12 1.07 0.14
N VAL A 95 7.44 1.09 0.36
CA VAL A 95 8.39 0.19 -0.31
C VAL A 95 8.07 -1.28 -0.03
N LEU A 96 7.79 -1.64 1.22
CA LEU A 96 7.43 -3.02 1.57
C LEU A 96 6.12 -3.46 0.91
N ARG A 97 5.15 -2.55 0.75
CA ARG A 97 3.91 -2.81 0.01
C ARG A 97 4.18 -3.07 -1.47
N GLU A 98 5.02 -2.25 -2.10
CA GLU A 98 5.41 -2.40 -3.51
C GLU A 98 6.16 -3.73 -3.74
N MET A 99 7.16 -4.04 -2.91
CA MET A 99 7.90 -5.29 -2.99
C MET A 99 7.00 -6.52 -2.76
N ALA A 100 6.06 -6.46 -1.82
CA ALA A 100 5.10 -7.55 -1.62
C ALA A 100 4.22 -7.77 -2.86
N GLN A 101 3.86 -6.72 -3.60
CA GLN A 101 3.12 -6.83 -4.86
C GLN A 101 3.98 -7.34 -6.02
N GLU A 102 5.26 -6.95 -6.07
CA GLU A 102 6.21 -7.42 -7.06
C GLU A 102 6.46 -8.92 -6.93
N GLU A 103 6.57 -9.42 -5.69
CA GLU A 103 6.86 -10.82 -5.37
C GLU A 103 5.60 -11.69 -5.21
N GLY A 104 4.41 -11.14 -5.47
CA GLY A 104 3.14 -11.88 -5.32
C GLY A 104 2.80 -12.27 -3.87
N CYS A 105 3.49 -11.70 -2.89
CA CYS A 105 3.32 -11.94 -1.45
C CYS A 105 2.19 -11.08 -0.85
N VAL A 106 1.09 -10.88 -1.59
CA VAL A 106 -0.08 -10.16 -1.09
C VAL A 106 -0.81 -11.06 -0.11
N ASN A 107 -0.92 -10.63 1.14
CA ASN A 107 -1.64 -11.38 2.18
C ASN A 107 -3.10 -11.60 1.72
N ALA A 108 -3.56 -12.85 1.73
CA ALA A 108 -4.89 -13.23 1.26
C ALA A 108 -6.02 -12.47 1.99
N ASN A 109 -5.81 -12.15 3.27
CA ASN A 109 -6.76 -11.39 4.08
C ASN A 109 -6.86 -9.92 3.62
N GLU A 110 -5.81 -9.38 3.03
CA GLU A 110 -5.72 -7.98 2.55
C GLU A 110 -6.01 -7.84 1.05
N SER A 111 -6.47 -8.92 0.41
CA SER A 111 -6.86 -8.93 -1.01
C SER A 111 -7.91 -7.89 -1.37
N ASP A 112 -8.83 -7.57 -0.44
CA ASP A 112 -9.84 -6.51 -0.62
C ASP A 112 -9.19 -5.13 -0.76
N ILE A 113 -8.24 -4.79 0.12
CA ILE A 113 -7.50 -3.53 0.06
C ILE A 113 -6.77 -3.46 -1.28
N TYR A 114 -6.01 -4.51 -1.62
CA TYR A 114 -5.29 -4.56 -2.88
C TYR A 114 -6.20 -4.40 -4.11
N ASP A 115 -7.34 -5.08 -4.15
CA ASP A 115 -8.31 -4.98 -5.23
C ASP A 115 -8.93 -3.60 -5.36
N PHE A 116 -9.24 -2.96 -4.23
CA PHE A 116 -9.74 -1.61 -4.18
C PHE A 116 -8.71 -0.63 -4.75
N HIS A 117 -7.46 -0.68 -4.27
CA HIS A 117 -6.36 0.15 -4.78
C HIS A 117 -6.17 0.00 -6.29
N ARG A 118 -6.22 -1.24 -6.81
CA ARG A 118 -6.14 -1.48 -8.26
C ARG A 118 -7.31 -0.89 -9.03
N SER A 119 -8.52 -1.01 -8.50
CA SER A 119 -9.73 -0.46 -9.15
C SER A 119 -9.70 1.07 -9.14
N PHE A 120 -9.23 1.66 -8.04
CA PHE A 120 -9.03 3.09 -7.88
C PHE A 120 -8.04 3.63 -8.92
N LEU A 121 -6.84 3.04 -8.99
CA LEU A 121 -5.80 3.47 -9.93
C LEU A 121 -6.23 3.26 -11.39
N ALA A 122 -6.99 2.21 -11.69
CA ALA A 122 -7.56 2.01 -13.02
C ALA A 122 -8.56 3.13 -13.38
N SER A 123 -9.42 3.53 -12.45
CA SER A 123 -10.35 4.65 -12.63
C SER A 123 -9.59 5.96 -12.94
N VAL A 124 -8.55 6.27 -12.14
CA VAL A 124 -7.71 7.46 -12.35
C VAL A 124 -6.96 7.40 -13.68
N ARG A 125 -6.40 6.25 -14.09
CA ARG A 125 -5.73 6.11 -15.40
C ARG A 125 -6.70 6.31 -16.57
N MET A 126 -7.93 5.83 -16.46
CA MET A 126 -8.93 5.92 -17.54
C MET A 126 -9.53 7.32 -17.69
N PHE A 127 -9.92 7.95 -16.58
CA PHE A 127 -10.69 9.20 -16.57
C PHE A 127 -9.88 10.42 -16.12
N GLY A 128 -8.66 10.21 -15.60
CA GLY A 128 -7.82 11.25 -14.98
C GLY A 128 -8.36 11.79 -13.65
N ARG A 129 -9.46 11.22 -13.16
CA ARG A 129 -10.05 11.41 -11.82
C ARG A 129 -10.82 10.16 -11.42
N VAL A 130 -11.24 10.09 -10.17
CA VAL A 130 -12.08 8.99 -9.70
C VAL A 130 -13.51 9.15 -10.23
N TYR A 131 -13.97 8.15 -10.97
CA TYR A 131 -15.40 7.93 -11.23
C TYR A 131 -15.96 6.99 -10.15
N GLU A 132 -16.64 7.55 -9.16
CA GLU A 132 -17.05 6.86 -7.92
C GLU A 132 -17.94 5.65 -8.20
N MET A 133 -18.93 5.79 -9.10
CA MET A 133 -19.83 4.67 -9.41
C MET A 133 -19.14 3.55 -10.17
N GLY A 134 -18.31 3.88 -11.16
CA GLY A 134 -17.50 2.89 -11.87
C GLY A 134 -16.46 2.23 -10.96
N LEU A 135 -15.90 2.96 -10.00
CA LEU A 135 -14.98 2.41 -9.01
C LEU A 135 -15.67 1.38 -8.13
N VAL A 136 -16.81 1.74 -7.51
CA VAL A 136 -17.55 0.81 -6.64
C VAL A 136 -18.03 -0.40 -7.42
N ALA A 137 -18.57 -0.21 -8.63
CA ALA A 137 -18.98 -1.31 -9.50
C ALA A 137 -17.80 -2.23 -9.84
N SER A 138 -16.69 -1.69 -10.35
CA SER A 138 -15.53 -2.48 -10.75
C SER A 138 -14.87 -3.22 -9.58
N TYR A 139 -14.80 -2.61 -8.39
CA TYR A 139 -14.30 -3.25 -7.19
C TYR A 139 -15.16 -4.45 -6.76
N LYS A 140 -16.49 -4.28 -6.76
CA LYS A 140 -17.43 -5.34 -6.38
C LYS A 140 -17.49 -6.47 -7.39
N MET A 141 -17.40 -6.15 -8.68
CA MET A 141 -17.41 -7.15 -9.76
C MET A 141 -16.21 -8.11 -9.72
N LYS A 142 -15.10 -7.76 -9.05
CA LYS A 142 -13.97 -8.68 -8.85
C LYS A 142 -14.26 -9.80 -7.86
N SER A 143 -15.20 -9.64 -6.94
CA SER A 143 -15.61 -10.69 -6.00
C SER A 143 -17.09 -10.54 -5.63
N PRO A 144 -18.00 -10.74 -6.59
CA PRO A 144 -19.42 -10.40 -6.44
C PRO A 144 -20.11 -11.21 -5.35
N LEU A 145 -19.68 -12.46 -5.13
CA LEU A 145 -20.25 -13.36 -4.13
C LEU A 145 -19.92 -12.94 -2.68
N ARG A 146 -18.74 -12.34 -2.46
CA ARG A 146 -18.28 -11.86 -1.14
C ARG A 146 -18.71 -10.41 -0.87
N ARG A 147 -18.85 -9.59 -1.92
CA ARG A 147 -19.00 -8.12 -1.83
C ARG A 147 -20.40 -7.62 -2.22
N GLY A 148 -21.35 -8.54 -2.42
CA GLY A 148 -22.69 -8.27 -2.94
C GLY A 148 -23.57 -7.40 -2.03
N PHE A 149 -24.25 -6.42 -2.64
CA PHE A 149 -25.36 -5.57 -2.14
C PHE A 149 -25.26 -4.84 -0.79
N GLN A 150 -24.20 -4.98 0.01
CA GLN A 150 -24.07 -4.29 1.31
C GLN A 150 -24.24 -2.77 1.20
N ASP A 151 -23.70 -2.16 0.14
CA ASP A 151 -23.80 -0.71 -0.08
C ASP A 151 -25.09 -0.28 -0.80
N LEU A 152 -26.04 -1.18 -1.09
CA LEU A 152 -27.25 -0.81 -1.84
C LEU A 152 -28.13 0.17 -1.04
N VAL A 153 -28.22 -0.04 0.28
CA VAL A 153 -28.93 0.85 1.20
C VAL A 153 -28.25 2.22 1.27
N THR A 154 -26.93 2.24 1.37
CA THR A 154 -26.11 3.47 1.36
C THR A 154 -26.26 4.20 0.03
N ALA A 155 -26.20 3.47 -1.09
CA ALA A 155 -26.39 4.03 -2.43
C ALA A 155 -27.79 4.64 -2.60
N LEU A 156 -28.84 4.00 -2.08
CA LEU A 156 -30.20 4.54 -2.08
C LEU A 156 -30.31 5.82 -1.23
N HIS A 157 -29.69 5.84 -0.04
CA HIS A 157 -29.65 7.01 0.84
C HIS A 157 -28.90 8.19 0.20
N MET A 158 -27.75 7.93 -0.42
CA MET A 158 -26.98 8.95 -1.11
C MET A 158 -27.74 9.47 -2.34
N ARG A 159 -28.38 8.58 -3.12
CA ARG A 159 -29.24 8.95 -4.25
C ARG A 159 -30.37 9.87 -3.83
N LYS A 160 -31.03 9.61 -2.69
CA LYS A 160 -32.04 10.52 -2.11
C LYS A 160 -31.48 11.91 -1.77
N ARG A 161 -30.17 12.02 -1.53
CA ARG A 161 -29.47 13.28 -1.22
C ARG A 161 -28.76 13.91 -2.43
N GLY A 162 -28.98 13.41 -3.65
CA GLY A 162 -28.38 13.96 -4.87
C GLY A 162 -26.86 13.75 -4.99
N LYS A 163 -26.29 12.79 -4.27
CA LYS A 163 -24.89 12.35 -4.37
C LYS A 163 -24.89 10.85 -4.74
N PRO A 164 -24.16 10.30 -5.71
CA PRO A 164 -23.00 10.83 -6.43
C PRO A 164 -23.27 11.10 -7.92
N GLY A 165 -22.34 11.79 -8.58
CA GLY A 165 -22.40 12.05 -10.02
C GLY A 165 -22.45 10.75 -10.81
N PHE A 166 -23.59 10.47 -11.44
CA PHE A 166 -23.80 9.28 -12.27
C PHE A 166 -22.96 9.32 -13.55
N LEU A 167 -22.61 10.51 -14.01
CA LEU A 167 -21.90 10.71 -15.26
C LEU A 167 -20.38 10.64 -15.04
N TRP A 168 -19.74 9.89 -15.92
CA TRP A 168 -18.28 9.89 -16.06
C TRP A 168 -17.82 11.27 -16.54
N HIS A 169 -17.01 11.96 -15.74
CA HIS A 169 -16.35 13.18 -16.17
C HIS A 169 -14.85 12.93 -16.31
N LYS A 170 -14.30 13.30 -17.46
CA LYS A 170 -12.86 13.30 -17.71
C LYS A 170 -12.28 14.65 -17.35
N VAL A 171 -11.08 14.67 -16.78
CA VAL A 171 -10.32 15.92 -16.65
C VAL A 171 -9.86 16.40 -18.03
N GLN A 172 -9.63 17.69 -18.18
CA GLN A 172 -9.25 18.29 -19.47
C GLN A 172 -7.97 17.66 -20.07
N ASN A 173 -7.02 17.24 -19.24
CA ASN A 173 -5.74 16.70 -19.68
C ASN A 173 -5.46 15.28 -19.17
N VAL A 174 -6.33 14.33 -19.55
CA VAL A 174 -6.12 12.89 -19.22
C VAL A 174 -4.80 12.36 -19.82
N ALA A 175 -4.37 12.90 -20.97
CA ALA A 175 -3.12 12.50 -21.61
C ALA A 175 -1.88 12.77 -20.74
N ALA A 176 -1.84 13.91 -20.03
CA ALA A 176 -0.79 14.17 -19.04
C ALA A 176 -0.79 13.15 -17.91
N ILE A 177 -1.97 12.77 -17.40
CA ILE A 177 -2.08 11.72 -16.38
C ILE A 177 -1.55 10.39 -16.89
N ARG A 178 -1.94 9.96 -18.10
CA ARG A 178 -1.44 8.71 -18.70
C ARG A 178 0.08 8.69 -18.83
N ARG A 179 0.69 9.79 -19.28
CA ARG A 179 2.15 9.94 -19.35
C ARG A 179 2.85 9.76 -17.99
N ILE A 180 2.22 10.18 -16.89
CA ILE A 180 2.77 9.94 -15.54
C ILE A 180 2.85 8.44 -15.26
N TYR A 181 1.76 7.71 -15.50
CA TYR A 181 1.73 6.25 -15.30
C TYR A 181 2.75 5.51 -16.18
N ASP A 182 2.89 5.92 -17.45
CA ASP A 182 3.80 5.27 -18.39
C ASP A 182 5.27 5.49 -17.97
N ARG A 183 5.59 6.66 -17.40
CA ARG A 183 6.92 6.99 -16.85
C ARG A 183 7.26 6.23 -15.57
N THR A 184 6.28 6.00 -14.69
CA THR A 184 6.53 5.40 -13.36
C THR A 184 6.56 3.87 -13.37
N LYS A 185 6.48 3.21 -14.53
CA LYS A 185 6.37 1.74 -14.66
C LYS A 185 5.24 1.12 -13.80
N LEU A 186 4.23 1.90 -13.41
CA LEU A 186 3.02 1.40 -12.74
C LEU A 186 2.13 0.69 -13.78
N GLN A 187 2.64 -0.40 -14.34
CA GLN A 187 1.93 -1.27 -15.27
C GLN A 187 0.95 -2.14 -14.47
N ARG A 188 -0.24 -2.47 -15.02
CA ARG A 188 -1.10 -3.46 -14.34
C ARG A 188 -0.30 -4.77 -14.22
N PRO A 189 -0.56 -5.58 -13.18
CA PRO A 189 -0.11 -6.97 -13.17
C PRO A 189 -0.48 -7.76 -14.43
N ALA A 190 -1.58 -7.39 -15.11
CA ALA A 190 -2.02 -7.98 -16.38
C ALA A 190 -1.28 -7.44 -17.62
N ASP A 191 -0.46 -6.40 -17.47
CA ASP A 191 0.36 -5.81 -18.53
C ASP A 191 1.84 -6.24 -18.39
N ARG A 192 2.17 -7.04 -17.37
CA ARG A 192 3.45 -7.76 -17.29
C ARG A 192 3.37 -8.93 -18.26
N ASN A 193 4.22 -8.90 -19.29
CA ASN A 193 4.36 -10.01 -20.24
C ASN A 193 4.74 -11.28 -19.44
N PRO A 194 4.08 -12.43 -19.68
CA PRO A 194 4.54 -13.71 -19.16
C PRO A 194 5.74 -14.14 -19.99
N ASP A 195 6.88 -13.48 -19.78
CA ASP A 195 8.18 -13.95 -20.26
C ASP A 195 8.80 -14.89 -19.21
#